data_AF-A0A817K120-F1
#
_entry.id   AF-A0A817K120-F1
#
_cell.length_a   1.000
_cell.length_b   1.000
_cell.length_c   1.000
_cell.angle_alpha   90.00
_cell.angle_beta   90.00
_cell.angle_gamma   90.00
#
_symmetry.space_group_name_H-M   'P 1'
#
loop_
_entity.id
_entity.type
_entity.pdbx_description
1 polymer ?
#
loop_
_entity_poly.entity_id
_entity_poly.type
_entity_poly.pdbx_seq_one_letter_code
_entity_poly.pdbx_strand_id
1 'polypeptide(L)'
;MLGLLSPYEKKIAEQEYKSAVEQGRTAVLMRQSKETLDTFTVNVGALPPGKECRVMIKYVTELDLIDGSSIRFVVPTTIAPRYNPSLGHLQSPDRTAAEYVQNTSYSMWFQAHVLRGEEYKIKQVANLSHPVNISMSRQSIDVSSMAIVLDRDIILDIDLPDNRPSTRFAIEKYNDTSKYALLLAFTPRLSDFIKISNGKDELNTEFIFIVDCSGSMTEDNGIGLAKEAMLLFIRSLPVGAHFNIIRFGSNFDILFKNETLTTVYDETTAKIAENLTRSMEANFGGTELLEPLKHLKDHPPIKGRSRQLFLLTDGEISNTNEVNMSYEIFKRRSMRMPNSISV
;
A
#
# COMPACT_ATOMS: atom_id res chain seq x y z
N MET A 1 22.12 -26.81 15.07
CA MET A 1 22.15 -27.37 13.71
C MET A 1 21.70 -26.26 12.78
N LEU A 2 22.52 -25.86 11.81
CA LEU A 2 22.13 -24.89 10.78
C LEU A 2 21.41 -25.68 9.67
N GLY A 3 20.12 -25.41 9.47
CA GLY A 3 19.37 -25.94 8.33
C GLY A 3 19.47 -24.94 7.17
N LEU A 4 20.09 -25.34 6.06
CA LEU A 4 20.04 -24.59 4.81
C LEU A 4 18.79 -25.02 4.03
N LEU A 5 17.97 -24.06 3.62
CA LEU A 5 16.81 -24.32 2.77
C LEU A 5 17.27 -24.30 1.31
N SER A 6 17.14 -25.45 0.64
CA SER A 6 17.34 -25.56 -0.81
C SER A 6 15.99 -25.58 -1.52
N PRO A 7 15.88 -25.02 -2.73
CA PRO A 7 14.64 -25.09 -3.50
C PRO A 7 14.38 -26.53 -3.95
N TYR A 8 13.17 -27.03 -3.68
CA TYR A 8 12.67 -28.34 -4.11
C TYR A 8 11.29 -28.20 -4.76
N GLU A 9 10.93 -29.19 -5.58
CA GLU A 9 9.55 -29.32 -6.04
C GLU A 9 8.62 -29.53 -4.83
N LYS A 10 7.52 -28.76 -4.75
CA LYS A 10 6.67 -28.63 -3.55
C LYS A 10 6.33 -29.98 -2.89
N LYS A 11 5.90 -30.97 -3.68
CA LYS A 11 5.47 -32.28 -3.15
C LYS A 11 6.62 -33.06 -2.50
N ILE A 12 7.83 -32.94 -3.05
CA ILE A 12 9.02 -33.65 -2.56
C ILE A 12 9.43 -33.08 -1.20
N ALA A 13 9.51 -31.74 -1.09
CA ALA A 13 9.83 -31.06 0.16
C ALA A 13 8.86 -31.41 1.30
N GLU A 14 7.56 -31.54 0.98
CA GLU A 14 6.54 -31.91 1.95
C GLU A 14 6.65 -33.35 2.45
N GLN A 15 6.97 -34.29 1.55
CA GLN A 15 7.18 -35.69 1.92
C GLN A 15 8.43 -35.88 2.77
N GLU A 16 9.53 -35.23 2.40
CA GLU A 16 10.79 -35.30 3.16
C GLU A 16 10.63 -34.70 4.56
N TYR A 17 9.97 -33.54 4.68
CA TYR A 17 9.65 -32.94 5.97
C TYR A 17 8.83 -33.89 6.85
N LYS A 18 7.73 -34.47 6.32
CA LYS A 18 6.90 -35.40 7.09
C LYS A 18 7.68 -36.63 7.57
N SER A 19 8.42 -37.26 6.67
CA SER A 19 9.23 -38.44 6.98
C SER A 19 10.30 -38.15 8.05
N ALA A 20 10.95 -36.99 7.98
CA ALA A 20 11.92 -36.57 9.00
C ALA A 20 11.26 -36.37 10.37
N VAL A 21 10.12 -35.68 10.42
CA VAL A 21 9.37 -35.44 11.67
C VAL A 21 8.86 -36.75 12.28
N GLU A 22 8.32 -37.67 11.48
CA GLU A 22 7.87 -38.99 11.92
C GLU A 22 9.00 -39.84 12.53
N GLN A 23 10.23 -39.65 12.02
CA GLN A 23 11.43 -40.30 12.55
C GLN A 23 12.06 -39.57 13.73
N GLY A 24 11.38 -38.55 14.29
CA GLY A 24 11.89 -37.73 15.39
C GLY A 24 13.08 -36.85 15.02
N ARG A 25 13.36 -36.68 13.71
CA ARG A 25 14.44 -35.82 13.21
C ARG A 25 13.91 -34.40 13.06
N THR A 26 14.58 -33.43 13.68
CA THR A 26 14.23 -32.02 13.53
C THR A 26 14.32 -31.62 12.06
N ALA A 27 13.23 -31.07 11.53
CA ALA A 27 13.11 -30.66 10.13
C ALA A 27 12.45 -29.29 10.03
N VAL A 28 12.77 -28.56 8.96
CA VAL A 28 12.21 -27.23 8.69
C VAL A 28 11.66 -27.20 7.27
N LEU A 29 10.47 -26.64 7.10
CA LEU A 29 9.83 -26.47 5.81
C LEU A 29 9.32 -25.04 5.67
N MET A 30 9.86 -24.31 4.69
CA MET A 30 9.39 -23.00 4.29
C MET A 30 8.53 -23.12 3.02
N ARG A 31 7.40 -22.42 2.98
CA ARG A 31 6.55 -22.30 1.79
C ARG A 31 6.18 -20.84 1.57
N GLN A 32 6.14 -20.42 0.32
CA GLN A 32 5.46 -19.18 -0.06
C GLN A 32 4.02 -19.51 -0.43
N SER A 33 3.07 -18.68 0.01
CA SER A 33 1.67 -18.87 -0.34
C SER A 33 1.45 -18.66 -1.84
N LYS A 34 0.62 -19.52 -2.45
CA LYS A 34 0.21 -19.36 -3.86
C LYS A 34 -0.93 -18.36 -4.02
N GLU A 35 -1.70 -18.18 -2.95
CA GLU A 35 -2.84 -17.25 -2.91
C GLU A 35 -2.35 -15.84 -2.57
N THR A 36 -1.27 -15.73 -1.78
CA THR A 36 -0.71 -14.45 -1.33
C THR A 36 0.82 -14.42 -1.50
N LEU A 37 1.32 -13.74 -2.54
CA LEU A 37 2.75 -13.73 -2.85
C LEU A 37 3.62 -13.07 -1.75
N ASP A 38 3.01 -12.38 -0.80
CA ASP A 38 3.64 -11.66 0.30
C ASP A 38 3.69 -12.45 1.62
N THR A 39 3.15 -13.68 1.67
CA THR A 39 3.17 -14.51 2.88
C THR A 39 4.13 -15.69 2.74
N PHE A 40 4.96 -15.89 3.77
CA PHE A 40 5.82 -17.06 3.91
C PHE A 40 5.51 -17.81 5.21
N THR A 41 5.32 -19.12 5.10
CA THR A 41 5.04 -20.01 6.23
C THR A 41 6.25 -20.89 6.51
N VAL A 42 6.79 -20.86 7.74
CA VAL A 42 7.91 -21.70 8.18
C VAL A 42 7.42 -22.68 9.26
N ASN A 43 7.49 -23.97 8.98
CA ASN A 43 7.17 -25.03 9.93
C ASN A 43 8.45 -25.64 10.50
N VAL A 44 8.56 -25.69 11.83
CA VAL A 44 9.66 -26.35 12.55
C VAL A 44 9.10 -27.61 13.23
N GLY A 45 9.52 -28.78 12.77
CA GLY A 45 9.04 -30.07 13.26
C GLY A 45 10.05 -30.77 14.17
N ALA A 46 9.55 -31.62 15.06
CA ALA A 46 10.35 -32.42 16.01
C ALA A 46 11.41 -31.58 16.79
N LEU A 47 11.00 -30.41 17.30
CA LEU A 47 11.82 -29.60 18.22
C LEU A 47 11.82 -30.28 19.62
N PRO A 48 12.97 -30.72 20.15
CA PRO A 48 12.98 -31.42 21.43
C PRO A 48 12.59 -30.52 22.61
N PRO A 49 12.02 -31.07 23.70
CA PRO A 49 11.68 -30.31 24.90
C PRO A 49 12.88 -29.54 25.47
N GLY A 50 12.65 -28.28 25.86
CA GLY A 50 13.68 -27.41 26.45
C GLY A 50 14.79 -26.96 25.51
N LYS A 51 14.68 -27.22 24.19
CA LYS A 51 15.64 -26.71 23.19
C LYS A 51 15.19 -25.37 22.62
N GLU A 52 16.16 -24.49 22.41
CA GLU A 52 15.95 -23.20 21.75
C GLU A 52 15.93 -23.37 20.22
N CYS A 53 14.96 -22.74 19.57
CA CYS A 53 14.89 -22.61 18.11
C CYS A 53 15.14 -21.15 17.73
N ARG A 54 16.16 -20.91 16.90
CA ARG A 54 16.45 -19.59 16.35
C ARG A 54 16.07 -19.54 14.88
N VAL A 55 15.07 -18.74 14.55
CA VAL A 55 14.66 -18.46 13.18
C VAL A 55 15.30 -17.15 12.73
N MET A 56 15.96 -17.16 11.57
CA MET A 56 16.59 -15.99 10.98
C MET A 56 16.04 -15.78 9.56
N ILE A 57 15.37 -14.66 9.35
CA ILE A 57 14.85 -14.25 8.05
C ILE A 57 15.71 -13.10 7.56
N LYS A 58 16.21 -13.20 6.33
CA LYS A 58 16.95 -12.14 5.64
C LYS A 58 16.24 -11.83 4.33
N TYR A 59 15.91 -10.57 4.13
CA TYR A 59 15.30 -10.08 2.90
C TYR A 59 15.81 -8.68 2.61
N VAL A 60 15.59 -8.23 1.37
CA VAL A 60 15.87 -6.87 0.92
C VAL A 60 14.55 -6.30 0.42
N THR A 61 14.27 -5.04 0.76
CA THR A 61 13.09 -4.33 0.30
C THR A 61 13.44 -2.87 0.02
N GLU A 62 12.73 -2.27 -0.92
CA GLU A 62 12.79 -0.83 -1.14
C GLU A 62 11.92 -0.13 -0.10
N LEU A 63 12.34 1.06 0.34
CA LEU A 63 11.59 1.85 1.32
C LEU A 63 10.81 2.97 0.63
N ASP A 64 9.58 3.19 1.08
CA ASP A 64 8.71 4.21 0.52
C ASP A 64 9.06 5.60 1.03
N LEU A 65 8.96 6.59 0.13
CA LEU A 65 9.00 8.01 0.50
C LEU A 65 7.56 8.52 0.68
N ILE A 66 7.17 8.74 1.92
CA ILE A 66 5.86 9.25 2.33
C ILE A 66 5.89 10.78 2.31
N ASP A 67 4.86 11.37 1.71
CA ASP A 67 4.63 12.81 1.61
C ASP A 67 5.86 13.61 1.12
N GLY A 68 6.72 12.96 0.33
CA GLY A 68 7.95 13.56 -0.20
C GLY A 68 9.01 13.91 0.85
N SER A 69 8.82 13.56 2.13
CA SER A 69 9.67 14.06 3.22
C SER A 69 10.13 13.00 4.20
N SER A 70 9.45 11.86 4.32
CA SER A 70 9.81 10.80 5.27
C SER A 70 10.01 9.46 4.56
N ILE A 71 11.10 8.76 4.87
CA ILE A 71 11.30 7.38 4.41
C ILE A 71 10.72 6.45 5.46
N ARG A 72 9.78 5.58 5.08
CA ARG A 72 9.10 4.68 6.00
C ARG A 72 9.58 3.25 5.87
N PHE A 73 9.95 2.65 6.99
CA PHE A 73 10.19 1.21 7.14
C PHE A 73 9.09 0.60 8.00
N VAL A 74 8.47 -0.47 7.50
CA VAL A 74 7.41 -1.19 8.21
C VAL A 74 7.85 -2.63 8.44
N VAL A 75 7.78 -3.07 9.70
CA VAL A 75 7.80 -4.50 10.02
C VAL A 75 6.36 -4.90 10.33
N PRO A 76 5.70 -5.66 9.45
CA PRO A 76 4.38 -6.17 9.73
C PRO A 76 4.47 -7.15 10.90
N THR A 77 3.70 -6.90 11.94
CA THR A 77 3.66 -7.77 13.13
C THR A 77 2.39 -8.60 13.16
N THR A 78 1.42 -8.22 12.34
CA THR A 78 0.11 -8.83 12.29
C THR A 78 -0.16 -9.32 10.87
N ILE A 79 -0.59 -10.57 10.76
CA ILE A 79 -1.13 -11.12 9.53
C ILE A 79 -2.65 -11.01 9.64
N ALA A 80 -3.24 -9.99 9.02
CA ALA A 80 -4.69 -9.85 8.98
C ALA A 80 -5.33 -11.02 8.20
N PRO A 81 -6.47 -11.58 8.68
CA PRO A 81 -7.27 -12.50 7.89
C PRO A 81 -7.65 -11.85 6.56
N ARG A 82 -7.57 -12.60 5.46
CA ARG A 82 -7.94 -12.10 4.14
C ARG A 82 -9.27 -12.68 3.72
N TYR A 83 -10.10 -11.87 3.07
CA TYR A 83 -11.37 -12.32 2.55
C TYR A 83 -11.12 -13.27 1.38
N ASN A 84 -11.73 -14.46 1.43
CA ASN A 84 -11.70 -15.40 0.32
C ASN A 84 -13.07 -15.40 -0.38
N PRO A 85 -13.20 -14.77 -1.55
CA PRO A 85 -14.48 -14.63 -2.24
C PRO A 85 -15.07 -15.99 -2.67
N SER A 86 -14.22 -17.01 -2.86
CA SER A 86 -14.68 -18.37 -3.18
C SER A 86 -15.39 -19.07 -2.01
N LEU A 87 -15.19 -18.59 -0.79
CA LEU A 87 -15.66 -19.23 0.44
C LEU A 87 -16.55 -18.33 1.31
N GLY A 88 -16.70 -17.04 0.95
CA GLY A 88 -17.59 -16.09 1.62
C GLY A 88 -17.21 -15.77 3.07
N HIS A 89 -15.96 -15.99 3.48
CA HIS A 89 -15.49 -15.64 4.83
C HIS A 89 -13.99 -15.30 4.86
N LEU A 90 -13.58 -14.62 5.93
CA LEU A 90 -12.18 -14.33 6.25
C LEU A 90 -11.42 -15.61 6.61
N GLN A 91 -10.25 -15.81 6.01
CA GLN A 91 -9.35 -16.92 6.35
C GLN A 91 -7.96 -16.42 6.75
N SER A 92 -7.32 -17.18 7.64
CA SER A 92 -5.89 -17.04 7.90
C SER A 92 -5.11 -17.34 6.60
N PRO A 93 -4.06 -16.57 6.30
CA PRO A 93 -3.21 -16.89 5.15
C PRO A 93 -2.66 -18.32 5.23
N ASP A 94 -2.61 -18.98 4.06
CA ASP A 94 -2.20 -20.39 3.90
C ASP A 94 -3.06 -21.44 4.64
N ARG A 95 -4.29 -21.10 5.06
CA ARG A 95 -5.19 -22.01 5.80
C ARG A 95 -4.53 -22.61 7.04
N THR A 96 -3.65 -21.84 7.65
CA THR A 96 -3.00 -22.24 8.89
C THR A 96 -4.06 -22.29 10.00
N ALA A 97 -4.00 -23.28 10.88
CA ALA A 97 -4.91 -23.38 12.04
C ALA A 97 -4.68 -22.27 13.09
N ALA A 98 -3.85 -21.28 12.78
CA ALA A 98 -3.58 -20.15 13.64
C ALA A 98 -4.79 -19.20 13.62
N GLU A 99 -5.47 -19.10 14.75
CA GLU A 99 -6.46 -18.06 14.98
C GLU A 99 -5.77 -16.69 15.03
N TYR A 100 -6.48 -15.67 14.59
CA TYR A 100 -6.00 -14.29 14.71
C TYR A 100 -5.95 -13.90 16.19
N VAL A 101 -4.75 -13.68 16.72
CA VAL A 101 -4.55 -13.31 18.12
C VAL A 101 -4.16 -11.84 18.20
N GLN A 102 -5.06 -10.99 18.71
CA GLN A 102 -4.77 -9.58 18.97
C GLN A 102 -3.85 -9.35 20.17
N ASN A 103 -3.79 -10.32 21.10
CA ASN A 103 -3.04 -10.17 22.34
C ASN A 103 -2.23 -11.44 22.64
N THR A 104 -0.92 -11.32 22.58
CA THR A 104 -0.01 -12.44 22.85
C THR A 104 0.56 -12.34 24.26
N SER A 105 0.89 -13.47 24.87
CA SER A 105 1.49 -13.51 26.21
C SER A 105 3.00 -13.21 26.22
N TYR A 106 3.56 -12.89 25.06
CA TYR A 106 4.99 -12.64 24.89
C TYR A 106 5.24 -11.20 24.43
N SER A 107 6.38 -10.68 24.85
CA SER A 107 6.92 -9.41 24.39
C SER A 107 8.14 -9.64 23.51
N MET A 108 8.42 -8.71 22.60
CA MET A 108 9.63 -8.72 21.78
C MET A 108 10.41 -7.42 22.00
N TRP A 109 11.72 -7.47 21.76
CA TRP A 109 12.52 -6.27 21.64
C TRP A 109 12.83 -6.04 20.16
N PHE A 110 12.98 -4.78 19.77
CA PHE A 110 13.29 -4.36 18.41
C PHE A 110 14.57 -3.55 18.42
N GLN A 111 15.41 -3.77 17.40
CA GLN A 111 16.60 -2.96 17.17
C GLN A 111 16.76 -2.70 15.68
N ALA A 112 17.04 -1.45 15.32
CA ALA A 112 17.36 -1.04 13.97
C ALA A 112 18.59 -0.14 13.94
N HIS A 113 19.37 -0.30 12.87
CA HIS A 113 20.56 0.50 12.59
C HIS A 113 20.35 1.22 11.27
N VAL A 114 20.12 2.53 11.32
CA VAL A 114 19.96 3.37 10.12
C VAL A 114 21.33 3.94 9.76
N LEU A 115 21.90 3.47 8.66
CA LEU A 115 23.18 3.95 8.14
C LEU A 115 22.97 5.09 7.14
N ARG A 116 23.85 6.09 7.16
CA ARG A 116 23.83 7.21 6.20
C ARG A 116 25.24 7.61 5.78
N GLY A 117 25.39 8.03 4.52
CA GLY A 117 26.59 8.73 4.06
C GLY A 117 26.73 10.09 4.72
N GLU A 118 27.95 10.61 4.84
CA GLU A 118 28.25 11.88 5.54
C GLU A 118 27.54 13.08 4.91
N GLU A 119 27.30 13.02 3.61
CA GLU A 119 26.57 14.00 2.81
C GLU A 119 25.05 13.98 3.05
N TYR A 120 24.51 12.88 3.59
CA TYR A 120 23.09 12.68 3.78
C TYR A 120 22.65 13.00 5.20
N LYS A 121 21.99 14.15 5.36
CA LYS A 121 21.40 14.55 6.63
C LYS A 121 20.04 13.88 6.84
N ILE A 122 19.78 13.49 8.09
CA ILE A 122 18.49 13.02 8.59
C ILE A 122 18.04 14.04 9.63
N LYS A 123 16.78 14.49 9.52
CA LYS A 123 16.18 15.48 10.43
C LYS A 123 15.84 14.81 11.76
N GLN A 124 15.12 13.70 11.69
CA GLN A 124 14.78 12.88 12.85
C GLN A 124 14.48 11.44 12.41
N VAL A 125 14.50 10.53 13.38
CA VAL A 125 13.94 9.19 13.24
C VAL A 125 12.90 9.06 14.33
N ALA A 126 11.72 8.55 13.99
CA ALA A 126 10.63 8.34 14.94
C ALA A 126 10.03 6.95 14.72
N ASN A 127 9.67 6.28 15.82
CA ASN A 127 8.78 5.13 15.74
C ASN A 127 7.37 5.60 16.05
N LEU A 128 6.47 5.54 15.06
CA LEU A 128 5.10 6.03 15.20
C LEU A 128 4.19 5.04 15.91
N SER A 129 4.62 3.80 16.12
CA SER A 129 3.78 2.75 16.68
C SER A 129 4.17 2.29 18.08
N HIS A 130 5.45 2.33 18.46
CA HIS A 130 5.93 1.87 19.76
C HIS A 130 6.99 2.80 20.36
N PRO A 131 7.10 2.88 21.70
CA PRO A 131 8.16 3.64 22.34
C PRO A 131 9.54 3.05 22.03
N VAL A 132 10.47 3.93 21.64
CA VAL A 132 11.86 3.56 21.32
C VAL A 132 12.85 4.55 21.92
N ASN A 133 14.03 4.04 22.25
CA ASN A 133 15.22 4.82 22.52
C ASN A 133 15.97 5.05 21.21
N ILE A 134 16.34 6.29 20.96
CA ILE A 134 17.06 6.70 19.75
C ILE A 134 18.39 7.32 20.17
N SER A 135 19.48 6.77 19.64
CA SER A 135 20.82 7.30 19.78
C SER A 135 21.35 7.68 18.40
N MET A 136 21.79 8.93 18.24
CA MET A 136 22.21 9.47 16.96
C MET A 136 23.71 9.76 16.97
N SER A 137 24.42 9.20 15.98
CA SER A 137 25.83 9.48 15.72
C SER A 137 25.99 10.26 14.40
N ARG A 138 27.24 10.50 13.97
CA ARG A 138 27.49 11.16 12.67
C ARG A 138 27.02 10.28 11.50
N GLN A 139 27.28 8.98 11.53
CA GLN A 139 27.09 8.07 10.39
C GLN A 139 25.96 7.04 10.62
N SER A 140 25.45 6.92 11.83
CA SER A 140 24.39 5.98 12.18
C SER A 140 23.34 6.58 13.10
N ILE A 141 22.14 6.00 13.05
CA ILE A 141 21.10 6.21 14.06
C ILE A 141 20.70 4.82 14.56
N ASP A 142 20.90 4.60 15.85
CA ASP A 142 20.56 3.38 16.54
C ASP A 142 19.21 3.55 17.20
N VAL A 143 18.28 2.66 16.86
CA VAL A 143 16.92 2.63 17.41
C VAL A 143 16.77 1.33 18.16
N SER A 144 16.30 1.40 19.41
CA SER A 144 16.07 0.21 20.22
C SER A 144 14.79 0.36 21.03
N SER A 145 14.02 -0.72 21.18
CA SER A 145 12.90 -0.78 22.11
C SER A 145 13.25 -1.65 23.30
N MET A 146 12.57 -1.41 24.43
CA MET A 146 12.43 -2.44 25.45
C MET A 146 11.47 -3.54 24.97
N ALA A 147 11.09 -4.44 25.87
CA ALA A 147 10.00 -5.39 25.65
C ALA A 147 8.70 -4.65 25.25
N ILE A 148 8.26 -4.84 24.01
CA ILE A 148 7.02 -4.32 23.43
C ILE A 148 6.06 -5.46 23.11
N VAL A 149 4.76 -5.19 23.24
CA VAL A 149 3.70 -6.05 22.73
C VAL A 149 3.52 -5.72 21.25
N LEU A 150 3.38 -6.74 20.40
CA LEU A 150 3.24 -6.56 18.96
C LEU A 150 1.77 -6.50 18.52
N ASP A 151 1.00 -5.59 19.12
CA ASP A 151 -0.44 -5.41 18.85
C ASP A 151 -0.73 -4.59 17.57
N ARG A 152 0.32 -4.06 16.94
CA ARG A 152 0.32 -3.28 15.70
C ARG A 152 1.69 -3.34 15.04
N ASP A 153 1.77 -2.98 13.77
CA ASP A 153 3.03 -2.99 13.01
C ASP A 153 4.08 -2.05 13.62
N ILE A 154 5.37 -2.39 13.47
CA ILE A 154 6.46 -1.48 13.80
C ILE A 154 6.65 -0.52 12.63
N ILE A 155 6.50 0.79 12.86
CA ILE A 155 6.60 1.82 11.83
C ILE A 155 7.74 2.76 12.20
N LEU A 156 8.83 2.70 11.43
CA LEU A 156 9.99 3.57 11.60
C LEU A 156 10.04 4.61 10.48
N ASP A 157 9.82 5.86 10.83
CA ASP A 157 9.88 7.01 9.93
C ASP A 157 11.24 7.70 10.07
N ILE A 158 11.88 7.94 8.93
CA ILE A 158 13.17 8.59 8.80
C ILE A 158 12.95 9.88 8.03
N ASP A 159 12.79 10.97 8.78
CA ASP A 159 12.48 12.27 8.20
C ASP A 159 13.72 12.90 7.59
N LEU A 160 13.54 13.37 6.37
CA LEU A 160 14.56 14.05 5.60
C LEU A 160 14.46 15.58 5.83
N PRO A 161 15.59 16.31 5.82
CA PRO A 161 15.56 17.77 5.90
C PRO A 161 14.85 18.42 4.72
N ASP A 162 14.14 19.51 4.98
CA ASP A 162 13.39 20.26 3.95
C ASP A 162 14.31 20.79 2.84
N ASN A 163 15.56 21.12 3.17
CA ASN A 163 16.57 21.63 2.23
C ASN A 163 17.39 20.55 1.51
N ARG A 164 17.01 19.26 1.60
CA ARG A 164 17.70 18.14 0.92
C ARG A 164 17.77 18.30 -0.61
N PRO A 165 18.79 17.73 -1.29
CA PRO A 165 18.78 17.67 -2.75
C PRO A 165 17.61 16.81 -3.26
N SER A 166 17.07 17.20 -4.42
CA SER A 166 16.01 16.47 -5.13
C SER A 166 16.54 15.23 -5.85
N THR A 167 17.84 15.18 -6.12
CA THR A 167 18.51 14.04 -6.77
C THR A 167 19.50 13.43 -5.81
N ARG A 168 19.50 12.10 -5.73
CA ARG A 168 20.51 11.31 -5.03
C ARG A 168 21.14 10.34 -6.00
N PHE A 169 22.43 10.11 -5.83
CA PHE A 169 23.14 9.07 -6.55
C PHE A 169 23.99 8.27 -5.55
N ALA A 170 24.05 6.96 -5.75
CA ALA A 170 24.94 6.08 -5.00
C ALA A 170 25.62 5.13 -5.97
N ILE A 171 26.92 4.91 -5.79
CA ILE A 171 27.71 3.99 -6.59
C ILE A 171 28.36 3.01 -5.61
N GLU A 172 28.14 1.72 -5.85
CA GLU A 172 28.75 0.67 -5.05
C GLU A 172 29.49 -0.30 -5.98
N LYS A 173 30.75 -0.60 -5.65
CA LYS A 173 31.56 -1.57 -6.39
C LYS A 173 31.29 -2.96 -5.85
N TYR A 174 31.01 -3.92 -6.73
CA TYR A 174 30.80 -5.31 -6.32
C TYR A 174 32.14 -5.97 -6.01
N ASN A 175 32.50 -6.05 -4.72
CA ASN A 175 33.79 -6.56 -4.24
C ASN A 175 34.97 -5.87 -4.99
N ASP A 176 36.06 -6.60 -5.21
CA ASP A 176 37.21 -6.12 -6.00
C ASP A 176 37.02 -6.26 -7.53
N THR A 177 35.80 -6.49 -8.01
CA THR A 177 35.53 -6.66 -9.45
C THR A 177 35.37 -5.31 -10.17
N SER A 178 35.43 -5.30 -11.50
CA SER A 178 35.14 -4.10 -12.30
C SER A 178 33.65 -3.77 -12.43
N LYS A 179 32.77 -4.44 -11.67
CA LYS A 179 31.32 -4.25 -11.72
C LYS A 179 30.87 -3.23 -10.68
N TYR A 180 29.94 -2.36 -11.08
CA TYR A 180 29.36 -1.33 -10.23
C TYR A 180 27.84 -1.42 -10.25
N ALA A 181 27.22 -1.18 -9.11
CA ALA A 181 25.81 -0.87 -8.98
C ALA A 181 25.67 0.65 -8.89
N LEU A 182 24.73 1.21 -9.66
CA LEU A 182 24.40 2.64 -9.64
C LEU A 182 22.93 2.78 -9.26
N LEU A 183 22.68 3.56 -8.21
CA LEU A 183 21.35 4.04 -7.86
C LEU A 183 21.26 5.52 -8.26
N LEU A 184 20.22 5.87 -9.03
CA LEU A 184 19.83 7.26 -9.29
C LEU A 184 18.39 7.44 -8.80
N ALA A 185 18.20 8.28 -7.80
CA ALA A 185 16.88 8.55 -7.22
C ALA A 185 16.50 10.02 -7.38
N PHE A 186 15.32 10.28 -7.95
CA PHE A 186 14.77 11.62 -8.12
C PHE A 186 13.52 11.79 -7.26
N THR A 187 13.61 12.67 -6.27
CA THR A 187 12.63 12.90 -5.20
C THR A 187 12.37 14.41 -5.05
N PRO A 188 11.72 15.04 -6.05
CA PRO A 188 11.46 16.48 -6.02
C PRO A 188 10.55 16.85 -4.85
N ARG A 189 10.77 18.04 -4.30
CA ARG A 189 9.95 18.64 -3.23
C ARG A 189 8.95 19.61 -3.84
N LEU A 190 7.90 19.93 -3.09
CA LEU A 190 6.95 20.98 -3.48
C LEU A 190 7.64 22.30 -3.83
N SER A 191 8.66 22.70 -3.05
CA SER A 191 9.47 23.90 -3.32
C SER A 191 10.22 23.86 -4.66
N ASP A 192 10.58 22.67 -5.14
CA ASP A 192 11.26 22.52 -6.43
C ASP A 192 10.27 22.80 -7.58
N PHE A 193 9.02 22.34 -7.44
CA PHE A 193 7.95 22.64 -8.40
C PHE A 193 7.59 24.13 -8.41
N ILE A 194 7.44 24.77 -7.24
CA ILE A 194 7.15 26.22 -7.15
C ILE A 194 8.23 27.06 -7.83
N LYS A 195 9.51 26.67 -7.70
CA LYS A 195 10.63 27.35 -8.38
C LYS A 195 10.53 27.23 -9.90
N ILE A 196 10.24 26.02 -10.40
CA ILE A 196 10.12 25.75 -11.85
C ILE A 196 8.91 26.48 -12.44
N SER A 197 7.81 26.61 -11.69
CA SER A 197 6.62 27.32 -12.13
C SER A 197 6.69 28.84 -12.00
N ASN A 198 7.87 29.42 -11.68
CA ASN A 198 8.06 30.85 -11.43
C ASN A 198 7.10 31.40 -10.35
N GLY A 199 6.83 30.62 -9.30
CA GLY A 199 5.91 31.02 -8.23
C GLY A 199 4.43 30.95 -8.60
N LYS A 200 4.08 30.46 -9.80
CA LYS A 200 2.70 30.15 -10.14
C LYS A 200 2.33 28.80 -9.57
N ASP A 201 1.53 28.79 -8.51
CA ASP A 201 0.90 27.57 -8.01
C ASP A 201 -0.31 27.22 -8.89
N GLU A 202 -0.04 26.93 -10.17
CA GLU A 202 -1.08 26.49 -11.09
C GLU A 202 -1.43 25.04 -10.75
N LEU A 203 -2.58 24.85 -10.11
CA LEU A 203 -3.20 23.55 -9.90
C LEU A 203 -3.50 22.89 -11.25
N ASN A 204 -2.51 22.16 -11.76
CA ASN A 204 -2.55 21.48 -13.04
C ASN A 204 -3.10 20.05 -12.90
N THR A 205 -4.05 19.85 -11.99
CA THR A 205 -4.61 18.53 -11.70
C THR A 205 -6.12 18.51 -11.93
N GLU A 206 -6.57 17.46 -12.60
CA GLU A 206 -7.98 17.07 -12.73
C GLU A 206 -8.27 15.90 -11.77
N PHE A 207 -9.29 16.04 -10.93
CA PHE A 207 -9.73 15.01 -9.99
C PHE A 207 -11.05 14.41 -10.47
N ILE A 208 -11.05 13.13 -10.87
CA ILE A 208 -12.29 12.45 -11.25
C ILE A 208 -12.55 11.33 -10.26
N PHE A 209 -13.68 11.43 -9.56
CA PHE A 209 -14.14 10.43 -8.62
C PHE A 209 -15.12 9.50 -9.33
N ILE A 210 -14.78 8.21 -9.41
CA ILE A 210 -15.61 7.16 -9.98
C ILE A 210 -16.21 6.40 -8.80
N VAL A 211 -17.52 6.54 -8.60
CA VAL A 211 -18.24 6.03 -7.43
C VAL A 211 -19.16 4.91 -7.86
N ASP A 212 -18.98 3.74 -7.26
CA ASP A 212 -19.83 2.58 -7.45
C ASP A 212 -21.20 2.83 -6.82
N CYS A 213 -22.25 2.65 -7.62
CA CYS A 213 -23.65 2.74 -7.23
C CYS A 213 -24.40 1.44 -7.62
N SER A 214 -23.68 0.35 -7.82
CA SER A 214 -24.24 -0.98 -8.06
C SER A 214 -25.02 -1.51 -6.86
N GLY A 215 -25.79 -2.58 -7.06
CA GLY A 215 -26.64 -3.17 -6.03
C GLY A 215 -25.87 -3.71 -4.82
N SER A 216 -24.63 -4.21 -5.01
CA SER A 216 -23.78 -4.74 -3.94
C SER A 216 -23.41 -3.67 -2.91
N MET A 217 -23.33 -2.40 -3.33
CA MET A 217 -23.12 -1.25 -2.45
C MET A 217 -24.25 -1.03 -1.42
N THR A 218 -25.37 -1.76 -1.52
CA THR A 218 -26.41 -1.76 -0.47
C THR A 218 -25.97 -2.56 0.75
N GLU A 219 -25.13 -3.56 0.56
CA GLU A 219 -24.62 -4.42 1.64
C GLU A 219 -23.69 -3.64 2.55
N ASP A 220 -23.74 -3.95 3.85
CA ASP A 220 -22.89 -3.35 4.89
C ASP A 220 -22.79 -1.81 4.87
N ASN A 221 -23.85 -1.13 4.40
CA ASN A 221 -23.90 0.33 4.25
C ASN A 221 -22.79 0.88 3.31
N GLY A 222 -22.36 0.11 2.31
CA GLY A 222 -21.30 0.50 1.37
C GLY A 222 -21.54 1.86 0.71
N ILE A 223 -22.76 2.11 0.20
CA ILE A 223 -23.14 3.39 -0.39
C ILE A 223 -23.13 4.54 0.62
N GLY A 224 -23.52 4.27 1.88
CA GLY A 224 -23.47 5.27 2.95
C GLY A 224 -22.03 5.69 3.26
N LEU A 225 -21.12 4.72 3.39
CA LEU A 225 -19.70 4.97 3.59
C LEU A 225 -19.07 5.69 2.39
N ALA A 226 -19.43 5.31 1.16
CA ALA A 226 -18.99 5.98 -0.04
C ALA A 226 -19.43 7.47 -0.07
N LYS A 227 -20.65 7.77 0.38
CA LYS A 227 -21.14 9.15 0.48
C LYS A 227 -20.36 9.98 1.49
N GLU A 228 -20.07 9.42 2.66
CA GLU A 228 -19.27 10.10 3.68
C GLU A 228 -17.85 10.39 3.19
N ALA A 229 -17.18 9.38 2.61
CA ALA A 229 -15.85 9.54 2.03
C ALA A 229 -15.85 10.58 0.89
N MET A 230 -16.84 10.52 0.00
CA MET A 230 -16.96 11.45 -1.13
C MET A 230 -17.19 12.90 -0.65
N LEU A 231 -17.98 13.13 0.40
CA LEU A 231 -18.13 14.46 1.00
C LEU A 231 -16.81 14.99 1.57
N LEU A 232 -16.00 14.14 2.20
CA LEU A 232 -14.66 14.52 2.66
C LEU A 232 -13.74 14.87 1.49
N PHE A 233 -13.78 14.09 0.41
CA PHE A 233 -12.97 14.36 -0.78
C PHE A 233 -13.34 15.68 -1.46
N ILE A 234 -14.63 15.95 -1.68
CA ILE A 234 -15.09 17.22 -2.27
C ILE A 234 -14.56 18.39 -1.45
N ARG A 235 -14.69 18.34 -0.12
CA ARG A 235 -14.25 19.41 0.79
C ARG A 235 -12.74 19.58 0.88
N SER A 236 -11.99 18.54 0.52
CA SER A 236 -10.53 18.55 0.53
C SER A 236 -9.92 18.99 -0.81
N LEU A 237 -10.75 19.22 -1.84
CA LEU A 237 -10.26 19.68 -3.14
C LEU A 237 -9.68 21.10 -3.03
N PRO A 238 -8.50 21.35 -3.63
CA PRO A 238 -7.96 22.69 -3.72
C PRO A 238 -8.86 23.62 -4.54
N VAL A 239 -9.10 24.84 -4.07
CA VAL A 239 -9.85 25.87 -4.82
C VAL A 239 -9.17 26.13 -6.16
N GLY A 240 -9.94 26.11 -7.25
CA GLY A 240 -9.42 26.30 -8.61
C GLY A 240 -8.94 25.01 -9.30
N ALA A 241 -8.88 23.88 -8.60
CA ALA A 241 -8.66 22.57 -9.23
C ALA A 241 -9.80 22.22 -10.19
N HIS A 242 -9.55 21.32 -11.15
CA HIS A 242 -10.63 20.80 -12.00
C HIS A 242 -11.11 19.46 -11.44
N PHE A 243 -12.41 19.20 -11.47
CA PHE A 243 -12.95 17.95 -10.97
C PHE A 243 -14.23 17.49 -11.66
N ASN A 244 -14.59 16.22 -11.46
CA ASN A 244 -15.90 15.67 -11.78
C ASN A 244 -16.22 14.42 -10.93
N ILE A 245 -17.48 14.02 -10.92
CA ILE A 245 -17.97 12.79 -10.28
C ILE A 245 -18.67 11.94 -11.34
N ILE A 246 -18.27 10.68 -11.44
CA ILE A 246 -18.87 9.66 -12.30
C ILE A 246 -19.47 8.59 -11.39
N ARG A 247 -20.77 8.35 -11.50
CA ARG A 247 -21.44 7.23 -10.84
C ARG A 247 -21.53 6.08 -11.82
N PHE A 248 -21.27 4.85 -11.39
CA PHE A 248 -21.35 3.69 -12.29
C PHE A 248 -22.05 2.50 -11.65
N GLY A 249 -22.54 1.61 -12.52
CA GLY A 249 -23.08 0.30 -12.23
C GLY A 249 -23.24 -0.44 -13.56
N SER A 250 -24.44 -0.88 -13.96
CA SER A 250 -24.70 -1.37 -15.32
C SER A 250 -24.60 -0.27 -16.39
N ASN A 251 -24.87 0.97 -15.99
CA ASN A 251 -24.66 2.18 -16.79
C ASN A 251 -23.81 3.15 -15.98
N PHE A 252 -23.45 4.30 -16.57
CA PHE A 252 -22.76 5.36 -15.83
C PHE A 252 -23.36 6.73 -16.09
N ASP A 253 -23.19 7.63 -15.14
CA ASP A 253 -23.64 9.00 -15.23
C ASP A 253 -22.57 9.96 -14.71
N ILE A 254 -22.42 11.09 -15.41
CA ILE A 254 -21.36 12.07 -15.16
C ILE A 254 -22.03 13.35 -14.67
N LEU A 255 -21.54 13.91 -13.56
CA LEU A 255 -22.12 15.12 -12.97
C LEU A 255 -22.02 16.33 -13.90
N PHE A 256 -20.81 16.66 -14.36
CA PHE A 256 -20.58 17.78 -15.27
C PHE A 256 -20.35 17.28 -16.69
N LYS A 257 -21.37 17.41 -17.56
CA LYS A 257 -21.34 17.01 -18.97
C LYS A 257 -20.94 18.19 -19.86
N ASN A 258 -19.70 18.64 -19.73
CA ASN A 258 -19.12 19.73 -20.52
C ASN A 258 -18.04 19.20 -21.49
N GLU A 259 -17.56 20.05 -22.40
CA GLU A 259 -16.56 19.69 -23.41
C GLU A 259 -15.24 19.18 -22.81
N THR A 260 -14.87 19.66 -21.63
CA THR A 260 -13.61 19.34 -20.95
C THR A 260 -13.73 18.17 -19.96
N LEU A 261 -14.90 17.53 -19.86
CA LEU A 261 -15.26 16.49 -18.88
C LEU A 261 -15.05 16.87 -17.40
N THR A 262 -14.60 18.08 -17.08
CA THR A 262 -14.31 18.54 -15.73
C THR A 262 -14.64 20.02 -15.62
N THR A 263 -14.94 20.48 -14.41
CA THR A 263 -15.21 21.90 -14.12
C THR A 263 -14.29 22.40 -13.02
N VAL A 264 -14.08 23.71 -12.94
CA VAL A 264 -13.34 24.35 -11.85
C VAL A 264 -14.09 24.13 -10.54
N TYR A 265 -13.36 23.77 -9.49
CA TYR A 265 -13.85 23.64 -8.12
C TYR A 265 -13.94 25.02 -7.46
N ASP A 266 -15.17 25.43 -7.18
CA ASP A 266 -15.58 26.65 -6.50
C ASP A 266 -16.79 26.38 -5.59
N GLU A 267 -17.30 27.41 -4.89
CA GLU A 267 -18.44 27.24 -3.97
C GLU A 267 -19.71 26.71 -4.65
N THR A 268 -19.96 27.10 -5.90
CA THR A 268 -21.17 26.72 -6.63
C THR A 268 -21.11 25.26 -7.07
N THR A 269 -20.02 24.87 -7.70
CA THR A 269 -19.77 23.50 -8.18
C THR A 269 -19.58 22.53 -7.02
N ALA A 270 -18.98 22.96 -5.91
CA ALA A 270 -18.90 22.19 -4.67
C ALA A 270 -20.31 21.85 -4.14
N LYS A 271 -21.22 22.84 -4.08
CA LYS A 271 -22.59 22.62 -3.61
C LYS A 271 -23.38 21.68 -4.52
N ILE A 272 -23.20 21.78 -5.84
CA ILE A 272 -23.80 20.85 -6.80
C ILE A 272 -23.31 19.42 -6.56
N ALA A 273 -22.00 19.25 -6.39
CA ALA A 273 -21.38 17.97 -6.11
C ALA A 273 -21.83 17.39 -4.76
N GLU A 274 -21.86 18.18 -3.69
CA GLU A 274 -22.37 17.75 -2.38
C GLU A 274 -23.83 17.30 -2.45
N ASN A 275 -24.68 18.01 -3.20
CA ASN A 275 -26.08 17.63 -3.39
C ASN A 275 -26.22 16.30 -4.12
N LEU A 276 -25.46 16.09 -5.20
CA LEU A 276 -25.41 14.80 -5.88
C LEU A 276 -24.98 13.69 -4.91
N THR A 277 -23.88 13.90 -4.17
CA THR A 277 -23.36 12.92 -3.24
C THR A 277 -24.40 12.57 -2.17
N ARG A 278 -25.11 13.55 -1.61
CA ARG A 278 -26.16 13.30 -0.62
C ARG A 278 -27.34 12.50 -1.18
N SER A 279 -27.64 12.62 -2.47
CA SER A 279 -28.73 11.89 -3.14
C SER A 279 -28.29 10.57 -3.79
N MET A 280 -27.01 10.17 -3.68
CA MET A 280 -26.55 8.88 -4.20
C MET A 280 -27.26 7.70 -3.51
N GLU A 281 -27.60 6.70 -4.32
CA GLU A 281 -28.23 5.44 -3.95
C GLU A 281 -27.61 4.30 -4.79
N ALA A 282 -27.66 3.07 -4.27
CA ALA A 282 -27.17 1.85 -4.90
C ALA A 282 -28.16 1.32 -5.96
N ASN A 283 -28.52 2.17 -6.93
CA ASN A 283 -29.59 1.92 -7.90
C ASN A 283 -29.12 1.79 -9.37
N PHE A 284 -27.82 1.62 -9.61
CA PHE A 284 -27.25 1.53 -10.96
C PHE A 284 -27.18 0.09 -11.51
N GLY A 285 -27.63 -0.92 -10.75
CA GLY A 285 -27.69 -2.31 -11.21
C GLY A 285 -26.39 -3.08 -10.96
N GLY A 286 -25.81 -3.70 -12.00
CA GLY A 286 -24.55 -4.45 -11.93
C GLY A 286 -23.31 -3.56 -11.75
N THR A 287 -22.11 -4.10 -11.95
CA THR A 287 -20.83 -3.44 -11.59
C THR A 287 -19.87 -3.34 -12.78
N GLU A 288 -20.27 -2.61 -13.83
CA GLU A 288 -19.56 -2.53 -15.11
C GLU A 288 -18.65 -1.29 -15.20
N LEU A 289 -17.37 -1.45 -14.84
CA LEU A 289 -16.40 -0.33 -14.80
C LEU A 289 -15.80 0.03 -16.18
N LEU A 290 -15.89 -0.86 -17.17
CA LEU A 290 -15.22 -0.70 -18.46
C LEU A 290 -15.72 0.52 -19.26
N GLU A 291 -17.03 0.73 -19.33
CA GLU A 291 -17.63 1.82 -20.11
C GLU A 291 -17.27 3.22 -19.57
N PRO A 292 -17.33 3.50 -18.25
CA PRO A 292 -16.76 4.72 -17.68
C PRO A 292 -15.31 4.98 -18.08
N LEU A 293 -14.47 3.94 -18.10
CA LEU A 293 -13.05 4.06 -18.41
C LEU A 293 -12.78 4.28 -19.90
N LYS A 294 -13.55 3.63 -20.78
CA LYS A 294 -13.53 3.93 -22.22
C LYS A 294 -13.91 5.38 -22.48
N HIS A 295 -14.99 5.86 -21.84
CA HIS A 295 -15.39 7.26 -21.95
C HIS A 295 -14.30 8.22 -21.50
N LEU A 296 -13.62 7.93 -20.38
CA LEU A 296 -12.49 8.72 -19.88
C LEU A 296 -11.27 8.71 -20.83
N LYS A 297 -11.03 7.59 -21.52
CA LYS A 297 -9.97 7.46 -22.51
C LYS A 297 -10.23 8.33 -23.74
N ASP A 298 -11.50 8.41 -24.18
CA ASP A 298 -11.90 9.20 -25.34
C ASP A 298 -11.92 10.72 -25.06
N HIS A 299 -11.88 11.12 -23.79
CA HIS A 299 -11.84 12.51 -23.34
C HIS A 299 -10.54 12.80 -22.60
N PRO A 300 -9.41 13.03 -23.29
CA PRO A 300 -8.11 13.22 -22.64
C PRO A 300 -8.12 14.42 -21.67
N PRO A 301 -7.17 14.47 -20.72
CA PRO A 301 -7.02 15.61 -19.82
C PRO A 301 -6.82 16.93 -20.59
N ILE A 302 -7.30 18.03 -20.02
CA ILE A 302 -7.07 19.38 -20.53
C ILE A 302 -5.56 19.57 -20.70
N LYS A 303 -5.14 20.12 -21.84
CA LYS A 303 -3.72 20.30 -22.18
C LYS A 303 -2.96 20.98 -21.05
N GLY A 304 -1.88 20.34 -20.60
CA GLY A 304 -1.04 20.82 -19.50
C GLY A 304 -1.47 20.35 -18.11
N ARG A 305 -2.59 19.62 -17.99
CA ARG A 305 -3.04 19.04 -16.72
C ARG A 305 -2.81 17.53 -16.65
N SER A 306 -2.59 17.04 -15.44
CA SER A 306 -2.55 15.63 -15.09
C SER A 306 -3.89 15.20 -14.49
N ARG A 307 -4.46 14.09 -14.94
CA ARG A 307 -5.72 13.57 -14.40
C ARG A 307 -5.47 12.45 -13.40
N GLN A 308 -6.08 12.58 -12.23
CA GLN A 308 -6.10 11.59 -11.17
C GLN A 308 -7.51 11.00 -11.08
N LEU A 309 -7.59 9.67 -11.09
CA LEU A 309 -8.84 8.93 -10.97
C LEU A 309 -8.90 8.30 -9.58
N PHE A 310 -10.01 8.49 -8.87
CA PHE A 310 -10.28 7.91 -7.56
C PHE A 310 -11.48 6.98 -7.67
N LEU A 311 -11.27 5.67 -7.53
CA LEU A 311 -12.33 4.67 -7.58
C LEU A 311 -12.80 4.35 -6.15
N LEU A 312 -14.10 4.48 -5.90
CA LEU A 312 -14.77 4.08 -4.65
C LEU A 312 -15.72 2.92 -4.99
N THR A 313 -15.43 1.72 -4.49
CA THR A 313 -16.17 0.48 -4.74
C THR A 313 -15.98 -0.48 -3.54
N ASP A 314 -16.86 -1.46 -3.40
CA ASP A 314 -16.75 -2.57 -2.45
C ASP A 314 -15.79 -3.68 -2.92
N GLY A 315 -15.36 -3.63 -4.19
CA GLY A 315 -14.38 -4.53 -4.77
C GLY A 315 -14.98 -5.61 -5.69
N GLU A 316 -16.30 -5.67 -5.87
CA GLU A 316 -16.96 -6.68 -6.70
C GLU A 316 -17.09 -6.27 -8.17
N ILE A 317 -15.96 -6.18 -8.89
CA ILE A 317 -15.96 -5.82 -10.33
C ILE A 317 -16.21 -7.06 -11.21
N SER A 318 -17.29 -7.05 -12.00
CA SER A 318 -17.71 -8.19 -12.83
C SER A 318 -16.82 -8.44 -14.06
N ASN A 319 -16.20 -7.39 -14.62
CA ASN A 319 -15.48 -7.42 -15.90
C ASN A 319 -13.94 -7.27 -15.79
N THR A 320 -13.37 -7.73 -14.67
CA THR A 320 -11.94 -7.61 -14.32
C THR A 320 -10.96 -8.01 -15.44
N ASN A 321 -11.25 -9.03 -16.25
CA ASN A 321 -10.36 -9.46 -17.34
C ASN A 321 -10.25 -8.44 -18.49
N GLU A 322 -11.34 -7.77 -18.86
CA GLU A 322 -11.36 -6.76 -19.94
C GLU A 322 -10.85 -5.40 -19.46
N VAL A 323 -11.15 -5.10 -18.20
CA VAL A 323 -10.56 -4.01 -17.43
C VAL A 323 -9.02 -4.16 -17.44
N ASN A 324 -8.48 -5.31 -17.05
CA ASN A 324 -7.02 -5.52 -17.03
C ASN A 324 -6.34 -5.32 -18.41
N MET A 325 -6.98 -5.71 -19.52
CA MET A 325 -6.44 -5.46 -20.87
C MET A 325 -6.48 -3.99 -21.32
N SER A 326 -7.42 -3.19 -20.79
CA SER A 326 -7.50 -1.74 -21.06
C SER A 326 -6.68 -0.89 -20.08
N TYR A 327 -6.25 -1.48 -18.96
CA TYR A 327 -5.58 -0.83 -17.82
C TYR A 327 -4.08 -0.56 -17.97
N GLU A 328 -3.40 -1.10 -18.98
CA GLU A 328 -1.98 -0.81 -19.27
C GLU A 328 -1.68 0.68 -19.56
N ILE A 329 -2.73 1.53 -19.55
CA ILE A 329 -2.68 2.96 -19.79
C ILE A 329 -2.59 3.78 -18.47
N PHE A 330 -3.00 3.24 -17.32
CA PHE A 330 -3.08 3.99 -16.05
C PHE A 330 -2.02 3.53 -15.02
N LYS A 331 -1.08 4.41 -14.67
CA LYS A 331 0.01 4.11 -13.72
C LYS A 331 -0.52 4.08 -12.28
N ARG A 332 -0.49 2.90 -11.63
CA ARG A 332 -1.04 2.67 -10.29
C ARG A 332 -0.22 3.38 -9.19
N ARG A 333 -0.88 4.16 -8.34
CA ARG A 333 -0.47 4.48 -6.95
C ARG A 333 -1.68 4.23 -6.06
N SER A 334 -1.66 3.14 -5.30
CA SER A 334 -2.73 2.83 -4.34
C SER A 334 -2.43 3.55 -3.03
N MET A 335 -3.36 4.38 -2.57
CA MET A 335 -3.37 4.92 -1.21
C MET A 335 -4.35 4.05 -0.41
N ARG A 336 -3.83 3.27 0.54
CA ARG A 336 -4.63 2.37 1.37
C ARG A 336 -5.24 3.16 2.53
N MET A 337 -6.55 3.08 2.71
CA MET A 337 -7.16 3.49 3.97
C MET A 337 -6.78 2.45 5.05
N PRO A 338 -6.49 2.86 6.30
CA PRO A 338 -5.97 1.97 7.34
C PRO A 338 -6.86 0.75 7.68
N ASN A 339 -8.13 0.72 7.26
CA ASN A 339 -9.12 -0.27 7.71
C ASN A 339 -9.86 -1.04 6.60
N SER A 340 -9.44 -1.00 5.33
CA SER A 340 -10.10 -1.79 4.28
C SER A 340 -9.43 -3.15 4.09
N ILE A 341 -10.15 -4.22 4.45
CA ILE A 341 -9.84 -5.61 4.12
C ILE A 341 -9.83 -5.72 2.58
N SER A 342 -8.73 -6.20 2.01
CA SER A 342 -8.59 -6.38 0.56
C SER A 342 -9.03 -7.78 0.14
N VAL A 343 -9.79 -7.84 -0.95
CA VAL A 343 -9.97 -9.02 -1.81
C VAL A 343 -8.91 -9.01 -2.91
#